data_AF-A0A1V1NR27-F1
#
_entry.id   AF-A0A1V1NR27-F1
#
_cell.length_a   1.000
_cell.length_b   1.000
_cell.length_c   1.000
_cell.angle_alpha   90.00
_cell.angle_beta   90.00
_cell.angle_gamma   90.00
#
_symmetry.space_group_name_H-M   'P 1'
#
loop_
_entity.id
_entity.type
_entity.pdbx_description
1 polymer ?
#
loop_
_entity_poly.entity_id
_entity_poly.type
_entity_poly.pdbx_seq_one_letter_code
_entity_poly.pdbx_strand_id
1 'polypeptide(L)' 'MKGYARLKNACKYADVSQTTMRNWFSNGLKFSKVKGILLIKLTDIDNYIAQYSKDSDRRASAIASEVLNDYNMFIEA' A
#
# COMPACT_ATOMS: atom_id res chain seq x y z
N MET A 1 11.22 -9.21 11.12
CA MET A 1 11.97 -8.46 10.05
C MET A 1 12.37 -7.09 10.56
N LYS A 2 13.53 -6.55 10.15
CA LYS A 2 13.90 -5.15 10.44
C LYS A 2 12.88 -4.24 9.75
N GLY A 3 12.25 -3.31 10.48
CA GLY A 3 11.19 -2.46 9.94
C GLY A 3 11.62 -1.48 8.84
N TYR A 4 12.94 -1.25 8.71
CA TYR A 4 13.54 -0.38 7.70
C TYR A 4 14.53 -1.12 6.82
N ALA A 5 14.54 -0.77 5.53
CA ALA A 5 15.44 -1.30 4.52
C ALA A 5 16.19 -0.17 3.79
N ARG A 6 17.46 -0.42 3.45
CA ARG A 6 18.20 0.43 2.49
C ARG A 6 17.64 0.24 1.09
N LEU A 7 17.87 1.20 0.20
CA LEU A 7 17.37 1.19 -1.19
C LEU A 7 17.48 -0.19 -1.89
N LYS A 8 18.66 -0.82 -1.89
CA LYS A 8 18.86 -2.14 -2.52
C LYS A 8 17.97 -3.23 -1.92
N ASN A 9 17.76 -3.23 -0.60
CA ASN A 9 16.93 -4.23 0.07
C ASN A 9 15.44 -3.93 -0.11
N ALA A 10 15.04 -2.65 -0.14
CA ALA A 10 13.67 -2.25 -0.46
C ALA A 10 13.30 -2.65 -1.90
N CYS A 11 14.23 -2.50 -2.84
CA CYS A 11 14.06 -2.95 -4.23
C CYS A 11 13.85 -4.47 -4.31
N LYS A 12 14.66 -5.25 -3.57
CA LYS A 12 14.49 -6.70 -3.47
C LYS A 12 13.18 -7.10 -2.81
N TYR A 13 12.75 -6.36 -1.79
CA TYR A 13 11.49 -6.61 -1.09
C TYR A 13 10.28 -6.45 -2.00
N ALA A 14 10.24 -5.35 -2.76
CA ALA A 14 9.13 -5.04 -3.67
C ALA A 14 9.29 -5.66 -5.08
N ASP A 15 10.39 -6.39 -5.32
CA ASP A 15 10.79 -6.92 -6.63
C ASP A 15 10.77 -5.91 -7.79
N VAL A 16 11.45 -4.77 -7.60
CA VAL A 16 11.54 -3.70 -8.60
C VAL A 16 12.97 -3.19 -8.80
N SER A 17 13.20 -2.52 -9.93
CA SER A 17 14.47 -1.84 -10.19
C SER A 17 14.68 -0.64 -9.27
N GLN A 18 15.94 -0.22 -9.08
CA GLN A 18 16.25 1.02 -8.33
C GLN A 18 15.66 2.26 -9.01
N THR A 19 15.56 2.28 -10.33
CA THR A 19 14.94 3.37 -11.09
C THR A 19 13.46 3.47 -10.75
N THR A 20 12.74 2.35 -10.76
CA THR A 20 11.33 2.27 -10.38
C THR A 20 11.10 2.76 -8.95
N MET A 21 11.91 2.28 -8.00
CA MET A 21 11.82 2.70 -6.60
C MET A 21 12.09 4.21 -6.42
N ARG A 22 13.04 4.78 -7.18
CA ARG A 22 13.28 6.23 -7.18
C ARG A 22 12.11 7.02 -7.74
N ASN A 23 11.47 6.52 -8.80
CA ASN A 23 10.26 7.13 -9.33
C ASN A 23 9.13 7.10 -8.29
N TRP A 24 9.01 6.03 -7.51
CA TRP A 24 8.04 5.96 -6.41
C TRP A 24 8.29 7.04 -5.35
N PHE A 25 9.54 7.36 -5.03
CA PHE A 25 9.85 8.48 -4.12
C PHE A 25 9.34 9.82 -4.66
N SER A 26 9.50 10.07 -5.96
CA SER A 26 8.94 11.26 -6.61
C SER A 26 7.41 11.25 -6.63
N ASN A 27 6.80 10.07 -6.61
CA ASN A 27 5.34 9.87 -6.61
C ASN A 27 4.73 9.75 -5.20
N GLY A 28 5.50 10.06 -4.15
CA GLY A 28 4.97 10.15 -2.78
C GLY A 28 5.24 8.94 -1.88
N LEU A 29 6.02 7.94 -2.32
CA LEU A 29 6.53 6.91 -1.40
C LEU A 29 7.44 7.56 -0.35
N LYS A 30 7.10 7.35 0.92
CA LYS A 30 7.85 7.88 2.06
C LYS A 30 9.21 7.20 2.20
N PHE A 31 10.23 8.01 2.50
CA PHE A 31 11.55 7.53 2.85
C PHE A 31 12.21 8.49 3.85
N SER A 32 13.16 7.99 4.62
CA SER A 32 13.99 8.77 5.53
C SER A 32 15.41 8.88 5.00
N LYS A 33 15.98 10.09 4.99
CA LYS A 33 17.39 10.31 4.67
C LYS A 33 18.16 10.59 5.95
N VAL A 34 18.91 9.58 6.43
CA VAL A 34 19.70 9.67 7.67
C VAL A 34 21.17 9.66 7.31
N LYS A 35 21.87 10.78 7.53
CA LYS A 35 23.31 10.93 7.25
C LYS A 35 23.70 10.46 5.83
N GLY A 36 22.89 10.81 4.83
CA GLY A 36 23.10 10.43 3.42
C GLY A 36 22.61 9.03 3.04
N ILE A 37 22.14 8.22 3.99
CA ILE A 37 21.59 6.89 3.75
C ILE A 37 20.07 6.98 3.60
N LEU A 38 19.54 6.41 2.53
CA LEU A 38 18.09 6.24 2.34
C LEU A 38 17.62 4.98 3.08
N LEU A 39 16.65 5.17 3.97
CA LEU A 39 15.95 4.12 4.69
C LEU A 39 14.45 4.20 4.37
N ILE A 40 13.88 3.07 3.99
CA ILE A 40 12.48 2.94 3.62
C ILE A 40 11.84 1.99 4.63
N LYS A 41 10.75 2.41 5.26
CA LYS A 41 9.99 1.52 6.15
C LYS A 41 9.19 0.55 5.27
N LEU A 42 9.28 -0.75 5.55
CA LEU A 42 8.63 -1.74 4.68
C LEU A 42 7.11 -1.53 4.58
N THR A 43 6.47 -1.19 5.70
CA THR A 43 5.04 -0.86 5.74
C THR A 43 4.66 0.33 4.85
N ASP A 44 5.57 1.28 4.62
CA ASP A 44 5.29 2.41 3.74
C ASP A 44 5.30 1.97 2.26
N ILE A 45 6.08 0.93 1.93
CA ILE A 45 6.04 0.29 0.60
C ILE A 45 4.70 -0.43 0.43
N ASP A 46 4.29 -1.23 1.40
CA ASP A 46 3.02 -1.97 1.35
C ASP A 46 1.85 -0.99 1.19
N ASN A 47 1.81 0.06 2.02
CA ASN A 47 0.79 1.10 1.97
C ASN A 47 0.79 1.89 0.65
N TYR A 48 1.97 2.11 0.06
CA TYR A 48 2.07 2.78 -1.24
C TYR A 48 1.52 1.88 -2.35
N ILE A 49 1.90 0.60 -2.39
CA ILE A 49 1.40 -0.36 -3.39
C ILE A 49 -0.11 -0.55 -3.27
N ALA A 50 -0.63 -0.66 -2.05
CA ALA A 50 -2.06 -0.84 -1.78
C ALA A 50 -2.94 0.26 -2.40
N GLN A 51 -2.43 1.49 -2.57
CA GLN A 51 -3.16 2.58 -3.21
C GLN A 51 -3.38 2.36 -4.71
N TYR A 52 -2.53 1.54 -5.35
CA TYR A 52 -2.64 1.17 -6.76
C TYR A 52 -3.36 -0.16 -6.96
N SER A 53 -3.69 -0.88 -5.89
CA SER A 53 -4.49 -2.10 -5.98
C SER A 53 -5.85 -1.75 -6.56
N LYS A 54 -6.08 -2.18 -7.80
CA LYS A 54 -7.42 -2.14 -8.40
C LYS A 54 -8.17 -3.33 -7.84
N ASP A 55 -9.23 -3.04 -7.10
CA ASP A 55 -10.18 -4.06 -6.70
C ASP A 55 -10.87 -4.55 -7.97
N SER A 56 -10.39 -5.68 -8.51
CA SER A 56 -11.00 -6.32 -9.67
C SER A 56 -12.43 -6.76 -9.38
N ASP A 57 -12.81 -6.81 -8.09
CA ASP A 57 -14.09 -7.28 -7.59
C ASP A 57 -14.92 -6.16 -6.96
N ARG A 58 -14.96 -4.99 -7.61
CA ARG A 58 -15.87 -3.88 -7.28
C ARG A 58 -17.33 -4.33 -7.05
N ARG A 59 -17.74 -5.46 -7.66
CA ARG A 59 -19.04 -6.11 -7.46
C ARG A 59 -19.18 -6.76 -6.08
N ALA A 60 -18.18 -7.49 -5.60
CA ALA A 60 -18.26 -8.17 -4.30
C ALA A 60 -18.39 -7.16 -3.15
N SER A 61 -17.61 -6.08 -3.17
CA SER A 61 -17.67 -5.02 -2.17
C SER A 61 -18.99 -4.24 -2.21
N ALA A 62 -19.60 -4.07 -3.41
CA ALA A 62 -20.91 -3.45 -3.56
C ALA A 62 -22.04 -4.34 -3.00
N ILE A 63 -22.04 -5.64 -3.32
CA ILE A 63 -23.04 -6.60 -2.82
C ILE A 63 -22.98 -6.71 -1.29
N ALA A 64 -21.78 -6.77 -0.71
CA ALA A 64 -21.62 -6.81 0.74
C ALA A 64 -22.21 -5.56 1.42
N SER A 65 -22.04 -4.39 0.79
CA SER A 65 -22.58 -3.13 1.31
C SER A 65 -24.11 -3.08 1.21
N GLU A 66 -24.68 -3.60 0.12
CA GLU A 66 -26.14 -3.68 -0.10
C GLU A 66 -26.81 -4.60 0.93
N VAL A 67 -26.30 -5.82 1.12
CA VAL A 67 -26.83 -6.79 2.09
C VAL A 67 -26.77 -6.26 3.52
N LEU A 68 -25.70 -5.56 3.89
CA LEU A 68 -25.57 -4.95 5.22
C LEU A 68 -26.59 -3.83 5.45
N ASN A 69 -26.88 -3.05 4.41
CA ASN A 69 -27.86 -1.96 4.51
C ASN A 69 -29.28 -2.51 4.65
N ASP A 70 -29.61 -3.54 3.87
CA ASP A 70 -30.90 -4.26 3.97
C ASP A 70 -31.09 -4.89 5.35
N TYR A 71 -30.04 -5.51 5.91
CA TYR A 71 -30.08 -6.10 7.25
C TYR A 71 -30.32 -5.04 8.34
N ASN A 72 -29.67 -3.89 8.26
CA ASN A 72 -29.87 -2.81 9.22
C ASN A 72 -31.28 -2.20 9.11
N MET A 73 -31.82 -2.04 7.89
CA MET A 73 -33.21 -1.60 7.70
C MET A 73 -34.24 -2.56 8.28
N PHE A 74 -33.95 -3.86 8.30
CA PHE A 74 -34.82 -4.87 8.90
C PHE A 74 -34.80 -4.92 10.43
N ILE A 75 -33.73 -4.43 11.07
CA ILE A 75 -33.60 -4.43 12.54
C ILE A 75 -34.15 -3.13 13.17
N GLU A 76 -34.16 -2.02 12.42
CA GLU A 76 -34.66 -0.72 12.88
C GLU A 76 -36.16 -0.47 12.59
N ALA A 77 -36.86 -1.42 11.98
CA ALA A 77 -38.31 -1.38 11.68
C ALA A 77 -39.13 -2.22 12.66
#